data_AF-A0A5H2XXA2-F1
#
_entry.id   AF-A0A5H2XXA2-F1
#
_cell.length_a   1.000
_cell.length_b   1.000
_cell.length_c   1.000
_cell.angle_alpha   90.00
_cell.angle_beta   90.00
_cell.angle_gamma   90.00
#
_symmetry.space_group_name_H-M   'P 1'
#
loop_
_entity.id
_entity.type
_entity.pdbx_description
1 polymer ?
#
loop_
_entity_poly.entity_id
_entity_poly.type
_entity_poly.pdbx_seq_one_letter_code
_entity_poly.pdbx_strand_id
1 'polypeptide(L)'
;MTNDSDSSSLIRLNIGGKKFCTTIDTLTQREPDSMLAAMFSGRHTLCQDPEKGYVFLDRDGKHFRHILNWLRDGVVPTLKDSKYTEVLREAEYYQLLKS
;
A
#
# COMPACT_ATOMS: atom_id res chain seq x y z
N MET A 1 6.19 15.52 28.26
CA MET A 1 5.10 15.23 27.30
C MET A 1 5.56 15.65 25.92
N THR A 2 6.19 14.74 25.18
CA THR A 2 6.42 14.84 23.73
C THR A 2 6.33 13.41 23.22
N ASN A 3 5.18 13.00 22.69
CA ASN A 3 5.05 11.74 21.97
C ASN A 3 5.60 11.97 20.57
N ASP A 4 6.92 11.81 20.44
CA ASP A 4 7.60 11.84 19.16
C ASP A 4 7.15 10.64 18.32
N SER A 5 6.39 10.93 17.26
CA SER A 5 6.41 10.26 15.96
C SER A 5 6.63 8.73 15.95
N ASP A 6 5.56 7.96 16.20
CA ASP A 6 5.56 6.52 15.90
C ASP A 6 5.21 6.26 14.42
N SER A 7 6.02 6.82 13.52
CA SER A 7 5.88 6.64 12.06
C SER A 7 6.19 5.19 11.61
N SER A 8 6.71 4.37 12.53
CA SER A 8 7.03 2.95 12.34
C SER A 8 5.92 1.97 12.76
N SER A 9 4.68 2.44 12.93
CA SER A 9 3.55 1.55 13.22
C SER A 9 3.36 0.50 12.12
N LEU A 10 3.45 -0.78 12.51
CA LEU A 10 3.18 -1.92 11.63
C LEU A 10 1.71 -1.95 11.23
N ILE A 11 1.46 -2.26 9.97
CA ILE A 11 0.12 -2.40 9.42
C ILE A 11 -0.05 -3.71 8.65
N ARG A 12 -1.20 -4.33 8.87
CA ARG A 12 -1.59 -5.59 8.23
C ARG A 12 -2.62 -5.29 7.14
N LEU A 13 -2.34 -5.74 5.93
CA LEU A 13 -3.19 -5.53 4.77
C LEU A 13 -3.70 -6.86 4.25
N ASN A 14 -4.97 -6.92 3.86
CA ASN A 14 -5.57 -8.04 3.16
C ASN A 14 -6.06 -7.56 1.79
N ILE A 15 -5.32 -7.90 0.74
CA ILE A 15 -5.59 -7.45 -0.63
C ILE A 15 -6.20 -8.60 -1.40
N GLY A 16 -7.53 -8.60 -1.57
CA GLY A 16 -8.27 -9.65 -2.28
C GLY A 16 -8.02 -11.06 -1.74
N GLY A 17 -7.81 -11.19 -0.43
CA GLY A 17 -7.49 -12.46 0.24
C GLY A 17 -6.00 -12.71 0.49
N LYS A 18 -5.09 -11.91 -0.09
CA LYS A 18 -3.64 -12.03 0.17
C LYS A 18 -3.19 -11.10 1.28
N LYS A 19 -2.50 -11.67 2.27
CA LYS A 19 -2.07 -10.96 3.48
C LYS A 19 -0.67 -10.38 3.30
N PHE A 20 -0.51 -9.12 3.66
CA PHE A 20 0.75 -8.39 3.68
C PHE A 20 0.96 -7.72 5.04
N CYS A 21 2.22 -7.47 5.38
CA CYS A 21 2.62 -6.69 6.54
C CYS A 21 3.65 -5.65 6.07
N THR A 22 3.48 -4.40 6.49
CA THR A 22 4.38 -3.30 6.16
C THR A 22 4.28 -2.19 7.23
N THR A 23 4.94 -1.06 7.05
CA THR A 23 4.80 0.12 7.91
C THR A 23 3.93 1.19 7.26
N ILE A 24 3.33 2.07 8.07
CA ILE A 24 2.64 3.28 7.59
C ILE A 24 3.59 4.10 6.70
N ASP A 25 4.83 4.30 7.14
CA ASP A 25 5.87 5.01 6.38
C ASP A 25 6.04 4.47 4.95
N THR A 26 6.03 3.14 4.76
CA THR A 26 6.14 2.55 3.42
C THR A 26 4.98 2.98 2.52
N LEU A 27 3.77 3.13 3.06
CA LEU A 27 2.56 3.44 2.30
C LEU A 27 2.38 4.93 2.04
N THR A 28 3.04 5.80 2.81
CA THR A 28 2.81 7.25 2.81
C THR A 28 3.98 8.08 2.28
N GLN A 29 5.22 7.61 2.38
CA GLN A 29 6.40 8.46 2.14
C GLN A 29 6.69 8.72 0.66
N ARG A 30 6.57 7.70 -0.19
CA ARG A 30 7.05 7.79 -1.59
C ARG A 30 6.13 8.63 -2.47
N GLU A 31 4.83 8.41 -2.37
CA GLU A 31 3.81 9.18 -3.10
C GLU A 31 2.76 9.69 -2.11
N PRO A 32 3.00 10.85 -1.47
CA PRO A 32 2.12 11.41 -0.45
C PRO A 32 0.70 11.75 -0.93
N ASP A 33 0.53 11.96 -2.24
CA ASP A 33 -0.75 12.28 -2.87
C ASP A 33 -1.52 11.02 -3.34
N SER A 34 -0.95 9.84 -3.13
CA SER A 34 -1.57 8.58 -3.54
C SER A 34 -2.77 8.20 -2.68
N MET A 35 -3.63 7.32 -3.19
CA MET A 35 -4.74 6.76 -2.45
C MET A 35 -4.25 6.04 -1.18
N LEU A 36 -3.14 5.29 -1.28
CA LEU A 36 -2.56 4.59 -0.13
C LEU A 36 -2.07 5.60 0.91
N ALA A 37 -1.36 6.65 0.50
CA ALA A 37 -0.91 7.67 1.43
C ALA A 37 -2.10 8.36 2.12
N ALA A 38 -3.16 8.69 1.38
CA ALA A 38 -4.38 9.26 1.96
C ALA A 38 -5.03 8.30 2.98
N MET A 39 -5.24 7.03 2.62
CA MET A 39 -5.82 6.00 3.49
C MET A 39 -5.04 5.85 4.81
N PHE A 40 -3.71 5.86 4.74
CA PHE A 40 -2.84 5.59 5.87
C PHE A 40 -2.23 6.86 6.51
N SER A 41 -2.69 8.05 6.12
CA SER A 41 -2.26 9.34 6.68
C SER A 41 -2.70 9.59 8.13
N GLY A 42 -3.52 8.71 8.69
CA GLY A 42 -4.16 8.90 10.00
C GLY A 42 -5.37 9.85 9.98
N ARG A 43 -5.72 10.42 8.81
CA ARG A 43 -6.88 11.32 8.66
C ARG A 43 -8.20 10.59 8.41
N HIS A 44 -8.15 9.30 8.08
CA HIS A 44 -9.32 8.47 7.77
C HIS A 44 -9.40 7.27 8.72
N THR A 45 -10.61 6.97 9.20
CA THR A 45 -10.87 5.74 9.94
C THR A 45 -10.85 4.57 8.97
N LEU A 46 -9.85 3.69 9.10
CA LEU A 46 -9.75 2.48 8.31
C LEU A 46 -10.62 1.38 8.91
N CYS A 47 -11.40 0.72 8.07
CA CYS A 47 -12.15 -0.46 8.49
C CYS A 47 -11.18 -1.63 8.63
N GLN A 48 -10.90 -2.01 9.88
CA GLN A 48 -10.02 -3.13 10.22
C GLN A 48 -10.86 -4.33 10.67
N ASP A 49 -10.39 -5.53 10.31
CA ASP A 49 -10.89 -6.77 10.91
C ASP A 49 -10.71 -6.69 12.44
N PRO A 50 -11.79 -6.77 13.24
CA PRO A 50 -11.73 -6.54 14.68
C PRO A 50 -10.96 -7.64 15.44
N GLU A 51 -10.79 -8.82 14.86
CA GLU A 51 -10.06 -9.92 15.49
C GLU A 51 -8.58 -9.92 15.12
N LYS A 52 -8.26 -9.61 13.86
CA LYS A 52 -6.92 -9.82 13.28
C LYS A 52 -6.22 -8.53 12.88
N GLY A 53 -6.92 -7.39 12.87
CA GLY A 53 -6.38 -6.06 12.58
C GLY A 53 -5.99 -5.85 11.12
N TYR A 54 -6.54 -6.62 10.18
CA TYR A 54 -6.26 -6.43 8.76
C TYR A 54 -7.13 -5.34 8.16
N VAL A 55 -6.53 -4.39 7.44
CA VAL A 55 -7.25 -3.50 6.54
C VAL A 55 -7.50 -4.25 5.24
N PHE A 56 -8.77 -4.40 4.86
CA PHE A 56 -9.14 -5.10 3.63
C PHE A 56 -9.24 -4.15 2.44
N LEU A 57 -8.64 -4.53 1.32
CA LEU A 57 -8.80 -3.87 0.02
C LEU A 57 -9.25 -4.91 -1.00
N ASP A 58 -10.35 -4.64 -1.68
CA ASP A 58 -10.94 -5.52 -2.69
C ASP A 58 -10.22 -5.39 -4.04
N ARG A 59 -8.93 -5.76 -4.05
CA ARG A 59 -8.00 -5.66 -5.20
C ARG A 59 -7.21 -6.94 -5.40
N ASP A 60 -6.57 -7.09 -6.55
CA ASP A 60 -5.76 -8.29 -6.83
C ASP A 60 -4.44 -8.29 -6.05
N GLY A 61 -4.39 -9.11 -5.00
CA GLY A 61 -3.18 -9.30 -4.21
C GLY A 61 -2.00 -9.91 -4.97
N LYS A 62 -2.18 -10.53 -6.15
CA LYS A 62 -1.09 -11.09 -6.98
C LYS A 62 -0.06 -10.04 -7.38
N HIS A 63 -0.52 -8.82 -7.68
CA HIS A 63 0.34 -7.74 -8.16
C HIS A 63 0.79 -6.81 -7.04
N PHE A 64 0.08 -6.80 -5.90
CA PHE A 64 0.38 -5.91 -4.78
C PHE A 64 1.82 -6.01 -4.25
N ARG A 65 2.46 -7.19 -4.32
CA ARG A 65 3.89 -7.32 -3.94
C ARG A 65 4.81 -6.39 -4.73
N HIS A 66 4.48 -6.13 -6.00
CA HIS A 66 5.28 -5.27 -6.87
C HIS A 66 5.07 -3.80 -6.51
N ILE A 67 3.82 -3.42 -6.23
CA ILE A 67 3.47 -2.11 -5.69
C ILE A 67 4.21 -1.86 -4.37
N LEU A 68 4.17 -2.84 -3.45
CA LEU A 68 4.79 -2.72 -2.14
C LEU A 68 6.31 -2.63 -2.21
N ASN A 69 6.95 -3.40 -3.10
CA ASN A 69 8.41 -3.31 -3.28
C ASN A 69 8.79 -1.95 -3.87
N TRP A 70 8.07 -1.48 -4.89
CA TRP A 70 8.30 -0.16 -5.45
C TRP A 70 8.15 0.96 -4.40
N LEU A 71 7.17 0.86 -3.51
CA LEU A 71 7.04 1.80 -2.39
C LEU A 71 8.27 1.79 -1.46
N ARG A 72 8.86 0.61 -1.21
CA ARG A 72 10.05 0.46 -0.35
C ARG A 72 11.33 1.01 -0.98
N ASP A 73 11.67 0.55 -2.18
CA ASP A 73 13.00 0.80 -2.78
C ASP A 73 12.95 1.69 -4.04
N GLY A 74 11.78 1.95 -4.60
CA GLY A 74 11.59 2.75 -5.81
C GLY A 74 11.87 1.99 -7.10
N VAL A 75 12.17 0.69 -7.04
CA VAL A 75 12.56 -0.09 -8.20
C VAL A 75 11.32 -0.57 -8.95
N VAL A 76 11.21 -0.17 -10.22
CA VAL A 76 10.17 -0.68 -11.11
C VAL A 76 10.49 -2.13 -11.48
N PRO A 77 9.54 -3.07 -11.30
CA PRO A 77 9.80 -4.48 -11.55
C PRO A 77 10.01 -4.74 -13.05
N THR A 78 11.05 -5.51 -13.38
CA THR A 78 11.22 -6.02 -14.75
C THR A 78 10.27 -7.19 -14.99
N LEU A 79 9.23 -6.97 -15.80
CA LEU A 79 8.17 -7.93 -16.07
C LEU A 79 7.97 -8.10 -17.58
N LYS A 80 7.35 -9.23 -17.98
CA LYS A 80 6.83 -9.40 -19.35
C LYS A 80 5.61 -8.49 -19.56
N ASP A 81 5.39 -8.04 -20.80
CA ASP A 81 4.38 -7.04 -21.16
C ASP A 81 2.99 -7.29 -20.56
N SER A 82 2.47 -8.53 -20.62
CA SER A 82 1.16 -8.85 -20.06
C SER A 82 1.08 -8.63 -18.55
N LYS A 83 2.11 -9.03 -17.80
CA LYS A 83 2.19 -8.83 -16.34
C LYS A 83 2.46 -7.37 -15.99
N TYR A 84 3.18 -6.65 -16.85
CA TYR A 84 3.45 -5.24 -16.67
C TYR A 84 2.15 -4.42 -16.73
N THR A 85 1.29 -4.69 -17.72
CA THR A 85 -0.05 -4.08 -17.82
C THR A 85 -0.92 -4.37 -16.61
N GLU A 86 -0.89 -5.61 -16.08
CA GLU A 86 -1.61 -5.97 -14.85
C GLU A 86 -1.12 -5.14 -13.64
N VAL A 87 0.20 -4.98 -13.48
CA VAL A 87 0.77 -4.15 -12.39
C VAL A 87 0.43 -2.67 -12.58
N LEU A 88 0.46 -2.15 -13.82
CA LEU A 88 0.11 -0.76 -14.10
C LEU A 88 -1.34 -0.44 -13.72
N ARG A 89 -2.29 -1.35 -13.98
CA ARG A 89 -3.69 -1.17 -13.57
C ARG A 89 -3.84 -1.05 -12.05
N GLU A 90 -3.06 -1.83 -11.29
CA GLU A 90 -3.05 -1.69 -9.83
C GLU A 90 -2.38 -0.39 -9.39
N ALA A 91 -1.26 0.01 -10.03
CA ALA A 91 -0.59 1.28 -9.72
C ALA A 91 -1.50 2.50 -9.99
N GLU A 92 -2.28 2.45 -11.07
CA GLU A 92 -3.31 3.45 -11.40
C GLU A 92 -4.43 3.46 -10.36
N TYR A 93 -4.95 2.29 -9.97
CA TYR A 93 -5.97 2.19 -8.91
C TYR A 93 -5.50 2.83 -7.60
N TYR A 94 -4.25 2.55 -7.19
CA TYR A 94 -3.67 3.14 -5.97
C TYR A 94 -3.23 4.59 -6.15
N GLN A 95 -3.43 5.19 -7.33
CA GLN A 95 -3.06 6.57 -7.67
C GLN A 95 -1.56 6.83 -7.45
N LEU A 96 -0.72 5.90 -7.89
CA LEU A 96 0.75 5.98 -7.79
C LEU A 96 1.39 6.48 -9.10
N LEU A 97 0.60 6.67 -10.14
CA LEU A 97 1.05 7.24 -11.41
C LEU A 97 0.80 8.75 -11.35
N LYS A 98 1.85 9.54 -11.60
CA LYS A 98 1.73 11.00 -11.64
C LYS A 98 0.80 11.42 -12.78
N SER A 99 -0.09 12.38 -12.49
CA SER A 99 -0.93 13.07 -13.48
C SER A 99 -0.12 14.10 -14.26
#